data_AF-A0A3R6J5Z8-F1
#
_entry.id   AF-A0A3R6J5Z8-F1
#
_cell.length_a   1.000
_cell.length_b   1.000
_cell.length_c   1.000
_cell.angle_alpha   90.00
_cell.angle_beta   90.00
_cell.angle_gamma   90.00
#
_symmetry.space_group_name_H-M   'P 1'
#
loop_
_entity.id
_entity.type
_entity.pdbx_description
1 polymer ?
#
loop_
_entity_poly.entity_id
_entity_poly.type
_entity_poly.pdbx_seq_one_letter_code
_entity_poly.pdbx_strand_id
1 'polypeptide(L)' 'MFNNLNAEMARKKISIKALAEITGINYESLKNKMSGATEFKRNEMIQIKKEFPECSLDYLFATEDEKEV' A
#
# COMPACT_ATOMS: atom_id res chain seq x y z
N MET A 1 7.42 -3.87 7.21
CA MET A 1 6.02 -3.49 6.90
C MET A 1 5.99 -2.41 5.82
N PHE A 2 4.83 -2.06 5.24
CA PHE A 2 4.71 -0.96 4.26
C PHE A 2 4.35 0.37 4.93
N ASN A 3 5.32 0.96 5.65
CA ASN A 3 5.11 2.15 6.47
C ASN A 3 4.81 3.41 5.64
N ASN A 4 5.42 3.53 4.45
CA ASN A 4 5.22 4.68 3.58
C ASN A 4 3.78 4.72 3.03
N LEU A 5 3.26 3.59 2.56
CA LEU A 5 1.85 3.50 2.13
C LEU A 5 0.89 3.88 3.26
N ASN A 6 1.13 3.39 4.48
CA ASN A 6 0.34 3.77 5.66
C ASN A 6 0.36 5.28 5.93
N ALA A 7 1.53 5.91 5.80
CA ALA A 7 1.69 7.35 6.00
C ALA A 7 0.92 8.16 4.93
N GLU A 8 1.03 7.78 3.65
CA GLU A 8 0.29 8.45 2.57
C GLU A 8 -1.22 8.25 2.69
N MET A 9 -1.66 7.05 3.08
CA MET A 9 -3.06 6.78 3.39
C MET A 9 -3.58 7.69 4.50
N ALA A 10 -2.83 7.84 5.59
CA ALA A 10 -3.18 8.74 6.68
C ALA A 10 -3.24 10.21 6.24
N ARG A 11 -2.29 10.67 5.41
CA ARG A 11 -2.27 12.02 4.83
C ARG A 11 -3.49 12.30 3.95
N LYS A 12 -3.89 11.33 3.13
CA LYS A 12 -5.08 11.42 2.26
C LYS A 12 -6.40 11.06 2.96
N LYS A 13 -6.37 10.67 4.24
CA LYS A 13 -7.54 10.17 4.99
C LYS A 13 -8.21 8.96 4.31
N ILE A 14 -7.42 8.12 3.64
CA ILE A 14 -7.89 6.87 3.03
C ILE A 14 -7.78 5.77 4.08
N SER A 15 -8.91 5.14 4.42
CA SER A 15 -8.92 3.97 5.29
C SER A 15 -8.56 2.70 4.51
N ILE A 16 -8.12 1.66 5.22
CA ILE A 16 -7.90 0.33 4.63
C ILE A 16 -9.16 -0.18 3.93
N LYS A 17 -10.34 0.10 4.51
CA LYS A 17 -11.63 -0.27 3.89
C LYS A 17 -11.86 0.46 2.57
N ALA A 18 -11.61 1.77 2.52
CA ALA A 18 -11.73 2.53 1.28
C ALA A 18 -10.73 2.04 0.21
N LEU A 19 -9.48 1.77 0.60
CA LEU A 19 -8.48 1.25 -0.32
C LEU A 19 -8.85 -0.16 -0.84
N ALA A 20 -9.44 -1.00 0.01
CA ALA A 20 -10.00 -2.29 -0.37
C ALA A 20 -11.13 -2.15 -1.42
N GLU A 21 -12.04 -1.19 -1.23
CA GLU A 21 -13.10 -0.90 -2.20
C GLU A 21 -12.55 -0.38 -3.53
N ILE A 22 -11.53 0.48 -3.51
CA ILE A 22 -10.89 1.03 -4.73
C ILE A 22 -10.14 -0.04 -5.52
N THR A 23 -9.40 -0.89 -4.82
CA THR A 23 -8.56 -1.94 -5.43
C THR A 23 -9.32 -3.24 -5.71
N GLY A 24 -10.53 -3.39 -5.16
CA GLY A 24 -11.28 -4.65 -5.19
C GLY A 24 -10.64 -5.77 -4.36
N ILE A 25 -9.67 -5.45 -3.50
CA ILE A 25 -9.01 -6.41 -2.61
C ILE A 25 -9.86 -6.55 -1.35
N ASN A 26 -10.04 -7.77 -0.86
CA ASN A 26 -10.70 -7.99 0.42
C ASN A 26 -9.93 -7.27 1.55
N TYR A 27 -10.64 -6.57 2.45
CA TYR A 27 -10.08 -5.90 3.62
C TYR A 27 -9.06 -6.75 4.40
N GLU A 28 -9.35 -8.02 4.66
CA GLU A 28 -8.43 -8.91 5.38
C GLU A 28 -7.16 -9.19 4.57
N SER A 29 -7.30 -9.40 3.26
CA SER A 29 -6.17 -9.60 2.36
C SER A 29 -5.31 -8.34 2.31
N LEU A 30 -5.92 -7.17 2.21
CA LEU A 30 -5.21 -5.90 2.19
C LEU A 30 -4.47 -5.64 3.50
N LYS A 31 -5.12 -5.93 4.65
CA LYS A 31 -4.50 -5.84 5.97
C LYS A 31 -3.27 -6.77 6.08
N ASN A 32 -3.38 -8.01 5.62
CA ASN A 32 -2.26 -8.95 5.60
C ASN A 32 -1.12 -8.46 4.70
N LYS A 33 -1.44 -7.92 3.52
CA LYS A 33 -0.45 -7.34 2.61
C LYS A 33 0.27 -6.15 3.23
N MET A 34 -0.46 -5.21 3.83
CA MET A 34 0.12 -4.02 4.47
C MET A 34 1.06 -4.37 5.64
N SER A 35 0.73 -5.42 6.39
CA SER A 35 1.59 -5.96 7.45
C SER A 35 2.82 -6.71 6.93
N GLY A 36 2.90 -6.99 5.62
CA GLY A 36 3.96 -7.79 5.00
C GLY A 36 3.76 -9.30 5.12
N ALA A 37 2.58 -9.77 5.55
CA ALA A 37 2.29 -11.19 5.64
C ALA A 37 2.06 -11.83 4.26
N THR A 38 1.65 -11.05 3.26
CA THR A 38 1.48 -11.47 1.87
C THR A 38 1.94 -10.38 0.91
N GLU A 39 2.37 -10.77 -0.29
CA GLU A 39 2.86 -9.81 -1.30
C GLU A 39 1.72 -9.11 -2.05
N PHE A 40 1.98 -7.88 -2.51
CA PHE A 40 1.12 -7.20 -3.46
C PHE A 40 1.34 -7.72 -4.87
N LYS A 41 0.25 -7.96 -5.60
CA LYS A 41 0.33 -8.29 -7.02
C LYS A 41 0.52 -7.01 -7.84
N ARG A 42 1.17 -7.12 -8.99
CA ARG A 42 1.45 -5.98 -9.88
C ARG A 42 0.20 -5.15 -10.22
N ASN A 43 -0.93 -5.80 -10.50
CA ASN A 43 -2.20 -5.11 -10.78
C ASN A 43 -2.71 -4.29 -9.58
N GLU A 44 -2.60 -4.83 -8.38
CA GLU A 44 -2.97 -4.14 -7.13
C GLU A 44 -2.06 -2.93 -6.88
N MET A 45 -0.75 -3.08 -7.05
CA MET A 45 0.21 -1.99 -6.91
C MET A 45 -0.09 -0.84 -7.86
N ILE A 46 -0.42 -1.14 -9.12
CA ILE A 46 -0.79 -0.13 -10.12
C ILE A 46 -2.09 0.59 -9.72
N GLN A 47 -3.08 -0.11 -9.18
CA GLN A 47 -4.32 0.53 -8.71
C GLN A 47 -4.08 1.44 -7.50
N ILE A 48 -3.29 1.00 -6.53
CA ILE A 48 -2.90 1.82 -5.38
C ILE A 48 -2.12 3.06 -5.86
N LYS A 49 -1.19 2.89 -6.80
CA LYS A 49 -0.41 4.01 -7.38
C LYS A 49 -1.29 5.07 -8.06
N LYS A 50 -2.46 4.70 -8.61
CA LYS A 50 -3.41 5.68 -9.17
C LYS A 50 -3.98 6.60 -8.10
N GLU A 51 -4.18 6.11 -6.88
CA GLU A 51 -4.62 6.93 -5.75
C GLU A 51 -3.50 7.82 -5.20
N PHE A 52 -2.24 7.45 -5.44
CA PHE A 52 -1.06 8.20 -5.01
C PHE A 52 -0.19 8.62 -6.21
N PRO A 53 -0.69 9.50 -7.11
CA PRO A 53 0.01 9.87 -8.35
C PRO A 53 1.34 10.58 -8.08
N GLU A 54 1.49 11.23 -6.93
CA GLU A 54 2.68 11.97 -6.52
C GLU A 54 3.79 11.08 -5.94
N CYS A 55 3.49 9.84 -5.57
CA CYS A 55 4.43 8.93 -4.89
C CYS A 55 4.87 7.78 -5.80
N SER A 56 6.15 7.48 -5.93
CA SER A 56 6.61 6.33 -6.74
C SER A 56 6.18 4.98 -6.16
N LEU A 57 6.11 3.94 -7.00
CA LEU A 57 5.85 2.57 -6.55
C LEU A 57 6.91 2.12 -5.53
N ASP A 58 8.18 2.38 -5.82
CA ASP A 58 9.30 2.07 -4.93
C ASP A 58 9.13 2.72 -3.56
N TYR A 59 8.72 3.99 -3.52
CA TYR A 59 8.48 4.68 -2.25
C TYR A 59 7.27 4.09 -1.49
N LEU A 60 6.13 3.89 -2.16
CA LEU A 60 4.91 3.39 -1.50
C LEU A 60 5.12 1.99 -0.92
N PHE A 61 5.82 1.14 -1.67
CA PHE A 61 6.04 -0.26 -1.34
C PHE A 61 7.44 -0.54 -0.77
N ALA A 62 8.19 0.49 -0.36
CA ALA A 62 9.45 0.30 0.33
C ALA A 62 9.23 -0.47 1.64
N THR A 63 9.97 -1.57 1.80
CA THR A 63 10.01 -2.34 3.04
C THR A 63 11.16 -1.86 3.91
N GLU A 64 11.08 -2.11 5.21
CA GLU A 64 12.14 -1.70 6.16
C GLU A 64 13.48 -2.40 5.90
N ASP A 65 13.49 -3.53 5.20
CA ASP A 65 14.71 -4.24 4.76
C ASP A 65 15.57 -3.42 3.79
N GLU A 66 14.99 -2.45 3.06
CA GLU A 66 15.75 -1.56 2.17
C GLU A 66 16.34 -0.34 2.91
N LYS A 67 16.17 -0.25 4.23
CA LYS A 67 16.80 0.76 5.08
C LYS A 67 18.04 0.21 5.81
N GLU A 68 18.93 -0.44 5.08
CA GLU A 68 20.33 -0.60 5.52
C GLU A 68 21.24 0.13 4.52
N VAL A 69 21.62 1.35 4.89
CA VAL A 69 22.84 2.04 4.44
C VAL A 69 23.52 2.67 5.66
#